data_AF-A0A251SPT0-F1
#
_entry.id   AF-A0A251SPT0-F1
#
_cell.length_a   1.000
_cell.length_b   1.000
_cell.length_c   1.000
_cell.angle_alpha   90.00
_cell.angle_beta   90.00
_cell.angle_gamma   90.00
#
_symmetry.space_group_name_H-M   'P 1'
#
loop_
_entity.id
_entity.type
_entity.pdbx_description
1 polymer ?
#
loop_
_entity_poly.entity_id
_entity_poly.type
_entity_poly.pdbx_seq_one_letter_code
_entity_poly.pdbx_strand_id
1 'polypeptide(L)'
;MKSNEMPPLDTHIFRKIHNYSIGNVENREIDSHGKLPLLYEDGSGNKYNKATYGFSFSTGNHQVEFEPLKSFHSLDALFLDTTPPFHSYEHKMRELADIESQYSELIKPHTQSHEKAVQHDPSGPKLSTDAIIRLGGERFIQSCSSTSMKDISISNHPYGGSFSGLSDEEVKDVQLIENLLLSSEKVTKQQYERSIKLLDWCDVLSCSMENPVQRLVHYFSKALREKIDKENGGDTSGGSKKKDEANLAERVMTPSATATMLYEKTPLYQAGHFAGVQALVDGLSGLKNVHVIDLSIKQGTQCTILMQALVSQPNCPIEHLKITAVGTNSKQKIEQTGVWLKSFAESINLSFSFNLVIVEDMLDFKKGLLELDPDEALGVYTSCGLWGMIAQQDRLESLMKVIRSIKPLVMVVCEVAANLNSLNFVNRFIEGLFFFGALFDFLEECLGCEDEIRTFTESMHFGKGISNIVASEGAERVMRHVNINVWRKFFARFGMKETELSMSSLYQAKLVVEKFPCGSGCTFDRDGDSLVIGWKGTPIQSLSSWKFS
;
A
#
# COMPACT_ATOMS: atom_id res chain seq x y z
N MET A 1 -12.74 -29.45 18.49
CA MET A 1 -12.66 -29.63 17.03
C MET A 1 -13.95 -29.12 16.41
N LYS A 2 -13.98 -27.84 16.02
CA LYS A 2 -15.00 -27.30 15.12
C LYS A 2 -14.26 -27.00 13.81
N SER A 3 -14.83 -27.43 12.69
CA SER A 3 -14.27 -27.27 11.35
C SER A 3 -14.01 -25.78 11.07
N ASN A 4 -12.76 -25.45 10.74
CA ASN A 4 -12.37 -24.17 10.12
C ASN A 4 -12.81 -24.19 8.65
N GLU A 5 -14.11 -24.27 8.38
CA GLU A 5 -14.63 -24.02 7.03
C GLU A 5 -14.61 -22.50 6.80
N MET A 6 -13.91 -22.10 5.75
CA MET A 6 -13.82 -20.71 5.31
C MET A 6 -15.21 -20.30 4.79
N PRO A 7 -15.87 -19.27 5.34
CA PRO A 7 -17.12 -18.79 4.77
C PRO A 7 -16.86 -18.29 3.34
N PRO A 8 -17.73 -18.59 2.36
CA PRO A 8 -17.59 -18.08 1.01
C PRO A 8 -17.72 -16.56 1.02
N LEU A 9 -16.84 -15.85 0.29
CA LEU A 9 -16.99 -14.43 0.01
C LEU A 9 -18.39 -14.16 -0.56
N ASP A 10 -19.07 -13.13 -0.05
CA ASP A 10 -20.47 -12.88 -0.37
C ASP A 10 -20.69 -12.64 -1.88
N THR A 11 -21.33 -13.60 -2.53
CA THR A 11 -21.75 -13.52 -3.93
C THR A 11 -22.65 -12.31 -4.23
N HIS A 12 -23.28 -11.67 -3.22
CA HIS A 12 -24.05 -10.44 -3.41
C HIS A 12 -23.20 -9.23 -3.77
N ILE A 13 -21.97 -9.11 -3.26
CA ILE A 13 -21.06 -8.01 -3.61
C ILE A 13 -20.76 -8.08 -5.11
N PHE A 14 -20.48 -9.27 -5.61
CA PHE A 14 -20.17 -9.50 -7.01
C PHE A 14 -21.40 -9.44 -7.92
N ARG A 15 -22.56 -9.92 -7.48
CA ARG A 15 -23.83 -9.80 -8.24
C ARG A 15 -24.29 -8.33 -8.34
N LYS A 16 -24.04 -7.49 -7.32
CA LYS A 16 -24.23 -6.04 -7.41
C LYS A 16 -23.29 -5.40 -8.43
N ILE A 17 -22.00 -5.78 -8.45
CA ILE A 17 -21.00 -5.27 -9.42
C ILE A 17 -21.35 -5.66 -10.85
N HIS A 18 -21.73 -6.91 -11.08
CA HIS A 18 -22.22 -7.41 -12.37
C HIS A 18 -23.43 -6.59 -12.86
N ASN A 19 -24.37 -6.26 -11.97
CA ASN A 19 -25.54 -5.45 -12.32
C ASN A 19 -25.19 -3.99 -12.67
N TYR A 20 -24.12 -3.42 -12.11
CA TYR A 20 -23.62 -2.08 -12.50
C TYR A 20 -22.80 -2.10 -13.79
N SER A 21 -22.11 -3.20 -14.09
CA SER A 21 -21.37 -3.36 -15.36
C SER A 21 -22.31 -3.58 -16.56
N ILE A 22 -23.52 -4.09 -16.34
CA ILE A 22 -24.55 -4.28 -17.37
C ILE A 22 -25.49 -3.07 -17.44
N GLY A 23 -25.76 -2.42 -16.31
CA GLY A 23 -26.65 -1.26 -16.22
C GLY A 23 -26.02 0.07 -16.65
N ASN A 24 -25.61 0.18 -17.93
CA ASN A 24 -25.55 1.45 -18.71
C ASN A 24 -25.04 1.26 -20.15
N VAL A 25 -25.27 0.09 -20.79
CA VAL A 25 -24.97 -0.09 -22.23
C VAL A 25 -26.23 0.00 -23.10
N GLU A 26 -27.43 0.01 -22.51
CA GLU A 26 -28.67 0.23 -23.26
C GLU A 26 -29.14 1.69 -23.10
N ASN A 27 -29.07 2.44 -24.21
CA ASN A 27 -29.55 3.81 -24.41
C ASN A 27 -28.66 4.97 -23.96
N ARG A 28 -27.51 5.17 -24.61
CA ARG A 28 -27.07 6.53 -25.04
C ARG A 28 -26.38 6.42 -26.40
N GLU A 29 -27.02 6.92 -27.46
CA GLU A 29 -26.39 7.11 -28.77
C GLU A 29 -25.16 8.02 -28.59
N ILE A 30 -23.99 7.49 -28.93
CA ILE A 30 -22.73 8.22 -29.00
C ILE A 30 -22.74 8.96 -30.34
N ASP A 31 -22.63 10.29 -30.34
CA ASP A 31 -22.43 11.02 -31.59
C ASP A 31 -21.03 10.71 -32.18
N SER A 32 -20.91 10.89 -33.49
CA SER A 32 -19.73 10.47 -34.29
C SER A 32 -18.42 11.21 -33.99
N HIS A 33 -18.33 11.97 -32.88
CA HIS A 33 -17.12 12.69 -32.48
C HIS A 33 -16.63 12.38 -31.05
N GLY A 34 -17.18 11.37 -30.36
CA GLY A 34 -16.56 10.82 -29.16
C GLY A 34 -16.48 11.78 -27.97
N LYS A 35 -17.49 12.64 -27.78
CA LYS A 35 -17.69 13.40 -26.53
C LYS A 35 -18.96 12.95 -25.82
N LEU A 36 -18.87 12.72 -24.51
CA LEU A 36 -20.05 12.56 -23.64
C LEU A 36 -20.75 13.92 -23.41
N PRO A 37 -22.10 13.97 -23.30
CA PRO A 37 -22.84 15.21 -23.11
C PRO A 37 -22.57 15.82 -21.73
N LEU A 38 -22.38 17.15 -21.70
CA LEU A 38 -22.36 17.93 -20.47
C LEU A 38 -23.74 17.87 -19.79
N LEU A 39 -23.81 17.36 -18.57
CA LEU A 39 -25.01 17.42 -17.74
C LEU A 39 -25.14 18.82 -17.12
N TYR A 40 -25.88 19.70 -17.79
CA TYR A 40 -26.59 20.81 -17.15
C TYR A 40 -27.94 20.97 -17.85
N GLU A 41 -29.03 20.67 -17.15
CA GLU A 41 -30.34 21.22 -17.48
C GLU A 41 -30.68 22.31 -16.46
N ASP A 42 -30.97 23.50 -17.01
CA ASP A 42 -31.46 24.68 -16.34
C ASP A 42 -32.99 24.60 -16.23
N GLY A 43 -33.56 25.08 -15.11
CA GLY A 43 -34.97 24.81 -14.79
C GLY A 43 -35.62 25.55 -13.62
N SER A 44 -35.23 26.80 -13.36
CA SER A 44 -36.02 27.87 -12.70
C SER A 44 -36.46 27.77 -11.22
N GLY A 45 -36.07 28.77 -10.40
CA GLY A 45 -36.82 29.13 -9.16
C GLY A 45 -36.13 29.83 -7.98
N ASN A 46 -35.56 31.03 -8.17
CA ASN A 46 -35.30 32.11 -7.17
C ASN A 46 -34.11 32.05 -6.14
N LYS A 47 -33.10 32.89 -6.45
CA LYS A 47 -32.40 33.94 -5.64
C LYS A 47 -31.84 33.61 -4.23
N TYR A 48 -30.50 33.50 -4.10
CA TYR A 48 -29.55 34.61 -3.83
C TYR A 48 -28.11 34.08 -3.58
N ASN A 49 -27.15 34.88 -4.05
CA ASN A 49 -25.73 34.98 -3.71
C ASN A 49 -24.68 33.98 -4.25
N LYS A 50 -23.84 34.59 -5.09
CA LYS A 50 -22.73 34.13 -5.91
C LYS A 50 -21.44 34.14 -5.10
N ALA A 51 -20.68 33.04 -5.13
CA ALA A 51 -19.24 33.05 -4.91
C ALA A 51 -18.59 31.99 -5.84
N THR A 52 -17.96 32.49 -6.90
CA THR A 52 -17.20 31.74 -7.90
C THR A 52 -15.80 31.41 -7.36
N TYR A 53 -15.45 30.12 -7.30
CA TYR A 53 -14.04 29.66 -7.31
C TYR A 53 -13.87 28.73 -8.52
N GLY A 54 -13.18 29.21 -9.54
CA GLY A 54 -12.80 28.42 -10.71
C GLY A 54 -11.46 27.73 -10.46
N PHE A 55 -11.42 26.40 -10.60
CA PHE A 55 -10.17 25.65 -10.70
C PHE A 55 -9.74 25.60 -12.18
N SER A 56 -8.60 26.22 -12.50
CA SER A 56 -7.93 26.05 -13.78
C SER A 56 -6.97 24.86 -13.71
N PHE A 57 -7.08 23.92 -14.66
CA PHE A 57 -6.06 22.90 -14.89
C PHE A 57 -4.84 23.53 -15.57
N SER A 58 -3.67 23.43 -14.94
CA SER A 58 -2.39 23.77 -15.57
C SER A 58 -1.82 22.53 -16.25
N THR A 59 -1.75 22.54 -17.57
CA THR A 59 -1.02 21.56 -18.39
C THR A 59 0.41 22.04 -18.58
N GLY A 60 1.27 21.79 -17.60
CA GLY A 60 2.71 21.99 -17.71
C GLY A 60 3.39 20.77 -18.32
N ASN A 61 3.71 20.82 -19.62
CA ASN A 61 4.67 19.89 -20.23
C ASN A 61 6.04 20.08 -19.55
N HIS A 62 6.51 19.09 -18.81
CA HIS A 62 7.91 18.99 -18.40
C HIS A 62 8.54 17.84 -19.16
N GLN A 63 9.39 18.18 -20.13
CA GLN A 63 10.33 17.24 -20.74
C GLN A 63 11.26 16.72 -19.64
N VAL A 64 11.10 15.44 -19.29
CA VAL A 64 12.05 14.73 -18.43
C VAL A 64 13.24 14.34 -19.30
N GLU A 65 14.37 15.00 -19.08
CA GLU A 65 15.66 14.57 -19.62
C GLU A 65 16.05 13.25 -18.94
N PHE A 66 16.16 12.17 -19.73
CA PHE A 66 16.62 10.87 -19.25
C PHE A 66 18.11 10.95 -18.87
N GLU A 67 18.43 10.93 -17.57
CA GLU A 67 19.80 10.63 -17.13
C GLU A 67 20.18 9.18 -17.52
N PRO A 68 21.44 8.91 -17.93
CA PRO A 68 21.87 7.56 -18.31
C PRO A 68 21.78 6.61 -17.11
N LEU A 69 21.11 5.48 -17.34
CA LEU A 69 20.94 4.37 -16.39
C LEU A 69 22.30 4.01 -15.75
N LYS A 70 22.46 4.26 -14.44
CA LYS A 70 23.61 3.71 -13.69
C LYS A 70 23.63 2.19 -13.89
N SER A 71 24.73 1.69 -14.43
CA SER A 71 25.02 0.26 -14.55
C SER A 71 25.12 -0.35 -13.15
N PHE A 72 24.06 -1.01 -12.67
CA PHE A 72 24.10 -1.76 -11.42
C PHE A 72 24.80 -3.10 -11.68
N HIS A 73 26.05 -3.23 -11.24
CA HIS A 73 26.85 -4.45 -11.39
C HIS A 73 26.45 -5.57 -10.41
N SER A 74 25.55 -5.32 -9.44
CA SER A 74 25.00 -6.31 -8.51
C SER A 74 23.51 -6.07 -8.25
N LEU A 75 22.74 -7.16 -8.13
CA LEU A 75 21.34 -7.17 -7.67
C LEU A 75 21.18 -6.49 -6.31
N ASP A 76 22.16 -6.66 -5.42
CA ASP A 76 22.17 -5.98 -4.12
C ASP A 76 22.12 -4.47 -4.30
N ALA A 77 22.99 -3.93 -5.15
CA ALA A 77 23.01 -2.49 -5.41
C ALA A 77 21.68 -1.97 -6.01
N LEU A 78 20.95 -2.82 -6.74
CA LEU A 78 19.66 -2.46 -7.32
C LEU A 78 18.53 -2.44 -6.27
N PHE A 79 18.39 -3.48 -5.45
CA PHE A 79 17.35 -3.52 -4.42
C PHE A 79 17.65 -2.62 -3.22
N LEU A 80 18.88 -2.12 -3.14
CA LEU A 80 19.32 -1.10 -2.19
C LEU A 80 19.33 0.30 -2.79
N ASP A 81 18.93 0.46 -4.06
CA ASP A 81 18.85 1.77 -4.70
C ASP A 81 17.80 2.63 -4.00
N THR A 82 18.29 3.67 -3.31
CA THR A 82 17.46 4.64 -2.61
C THR A 82 17.13 5.85 -3.46
N THR A 83 17.36 5.82 -4.78
CA THR A 83 16.98 6.93 -5.67
C THR A 83 15.47 7.17 -5.50
N PRO A 84 15.07 8.26 -4.85
CA PRO A 84 13.66 8.47 -4.56
C PRO A 84 12.92 8.70 -5.89
N PRO A 85 11.66 8.28 -6.04
CA PRO A 85 10.89 8.50 -7.27
C PRO A 85 10.68 9.99 -7.58
N PHE A 86 10.95 10.86 -6.62
CA PHE A 86 10.84 12.31 -6.72
C PHE A 86 11.96 12.94 -5.88
N HIS A 87 12.36 14.18 -6.17
CA HIS A 87 13.21 15.04 -5.32
C HIS A 87 12.51 15.42 -3.97
N SER A 88 11.86 14.43 -3.35
CA SER A 88 10.73 14.54 -2.44
C SER A 88 11.13 14.95 -1.03
N TYR A 89 12.41 14.97 -0.64
CA TYR A 89 12.74 15.50 0.69
C TYR A 89 12.74 17.03 0.69
N GLU A 90 13.46 17.67 -0.23
CA GLU A 90 13.43 19.14 -0.37
C GLU A 90 12.08 19.62 -0.90
N HIS A 91 11.45 18.89 -1.83
CA HIS A 91 10.15 19.26 -2.36
C HIS A 91 9.02 19.11 -1.33
N LYS A 92 8.95 18.01 -0.55
CA LYS A 92 7.94 17.89 0.52
C LYS A 92 8.21 18.82 1.70
N MET A 93 9.48 19.19 1.95
CA MET A 93 9.82 20.26 2.90
C MET A 93 9.43 21.66 2.39
N ARG A 94 9.48 21.88 1.07
CA ARG A 94 9.02 23.13 0.43
C ARG A 94 7.49 23.18 0.37
N GLU A 95 6.84 22.04 0.16
CA GLU A 95 5.38 21.86 0.24
C GLU A 95 4.86 22.05 1.67
N LEU A 96 5.64 21.69 2.70
CA LEU A 96 5.36 22.04 4.11
C LEU A 96 5.38 23.55 4.33
N ALA A 97 6.33 24.28 3.74
CA ALA A 97 6.34 25.75 3.79
C ALA A 97 5.16 26.37 3.02
N ASP A 98 4.70 25.76 1.94
CA ASP A 98 3.51 26.19 1.19
C ASP A 98 2.21 25.89 1.94
N ILE A 99 2.14 24.77 2.68
CA ILE A 99 1.03 24.45 3.59
C ILE A 99 1.01 25.45 4.75
N GLU A 100 2.16 25.76 5.35
CA GLU A 100 2.30 26.79 6.40
C GLU A 100 1.83 28.17 5.91
N SER A 101 2.08 28.50 4.63
CA SER A 101 1.58 29.72 3.98
C SER A 101 0.07 29.69 3.70
N GLN A 102 -0.51 28.54 3.38
CA GLN A 102 -1.95 28.42 3.09
C GLN A 102 -2.81 28.50 4.38
N TYR A 103 -2.28 27.99 5.50
CA TYR A 103 -2.99 28.04 6.79
C TYR A 103 -2.87 29.40 7.51
N SER A 104 -1.80 30.16 7.27
CA SER A 104 -1.64 31.50 7.83
C SER A 104 -2.60 32.55 7.23
N GLU A 105 -3.20 32.30 6.04
CA GLU A 105 -4.25 33.15 5.49
C GLU A 105 -5.63 32.95 6.13
N LEU A 106 -5.91 31.75 6.67
CA LEU A 106 -7.15 31.42 7.38
C LEU A 106 -7.19 31.99 8.81
N ILE A 107 -6.06 32.45 9.34
CA ILE A 107 -5.87 32.93 10.71
C ILE A 107 -5.56 34.45 10.71
N LYS A 108 -6.16 35.23 9.81
CA LYS A 108 -6.12 36.70 9.95
C LYS A 108 -7.10 37.13 11.05
N PRO A 109 -6.64 37.80 12.12
CA PRO A 109 -7.53 38.24 13.19
C PRO A 109 -8.49 39.30 12.64
N HIS A 110 -9.79 39.04 12.71
CA HIS A 110 -10.81 40.07 12.56
C HIS A 110 -10.74 41.01 13.75
N THR A 111 -10.35 42.25 13.49
CA THR A 111 -10.35 43.36 14.45
C THR A 111 -11.75 43.53 15.02
N GLN A 112 -11.84 43.54 16.35
CA GLN A 112 -13.05 43.55 17.16
C GLN A 112 -14.09 44.61 16.78
N SER A 113 -15.36 44.19 16.76
CA SER A 113 -16.47 45.04 17.21
C SER A 113 -17.41 44.23 18.12
N HIS A 114 -17.62 44.79 19.31
CA HIS A 114 -18.42 44.36 20.46
C HIS A 114 -19.64 43.44 20.27
N GLU A 115 -19.83 42.60 21.31
CA GLU A 115 -21.08 41.98 21.80
C GLU A 115 -21.74 40.84 21.00
N LYS A 116 -21.44 39.59 21.42
CA LYS A 116 -22.37 38.67 22.12
C LYS A 116 -21.66 37.34 22.37
N ALA A 117 -21.80 36.80 23.58
CA ALA A 117 -21.30 35.48 23.92
C ALA A 117 -21.99 34.41 23.06
N VAL A 118 -21.28 33.94 22.04
CA VAL A 118 -21.62 32.72 21.29
C VAL A 118 -20.73 31.62 21.87
N GLN A 119 -21.34 30.51 22.28
CA GLN A 119 -20.61 29.30 22.65
C GLN A 119 -19.78 28.85 21.44
N HIS A 120 -18.47 28.92 21.56
CA HIS A 120 -17.55 28.31 20.60
C HIS A 120 -17.60 26.80 20.79
N ASP A 121 -18.05 26.07 19.76
CA ASP A 121 -17.72 24.66 19.59
C ASP A 121 -16.22 24.59 19.24
N PRO A 122 -15.37 23.91 20.04
CA PRO A 122 -13.91 23.96 19.89
C PRO A 122 -13.38 23.01 18.78
N SER A 123 -14.24 22.34 18.03
CA SER A 123 -13.83 21.28 17.10
C SER A 123 -13.50 21.82 15.70
N GLY A 124 -12.27 22.31 15.53
CA GLY A 124 -11.63 22.29 14.20
C GLY A 124 -11.47 20.84 13.70
N PRO A 125 -11.26 20.62 12.39
CA PRO A 125 -10.99 19.28 11.88
C PRO A 125 -9.72 18.72 12.54
N LYS A 126 -9.85 17.55 13.19
CA LYS A 126 -8.73 16.81 13.81
C LYS A 126 -7.63 16.58 12.77
N LEU A 127 -6.38 16.81 13.15
CA LEU A 127 -5.23 16.58 12.27
C LEU A 127 -5.15 15.12 11.82
N SER A 128 -4.69 14.92 10.58
CA SER A 128 -4.41 13.58 10.07
C SER A 128 -3.16 13.00 10.74
N THR A 129 -3.07 11.66 10.78
CA THR A 129 -1.88 10.95 11.27
C THR A 129 -0.61 11.41 10.55
N ASP A 130 -0.67 11.63 9.23
CA ASP A 130 0.45 12.18 8.43
C ASP A 130 0.87 13.58 8.88
N ALA A 131 -0.09 14.48 9.14
CA ALA A 131 0.18 15.83 9.62
C ALA A 131 0.86 15.81 11.00
N ILE A 132 0.39 14.95 11.92
CA ILE A 132 1.02 14.79 13.23
C ILE A 132 2.45 14.25 13.10
N ILE A 133 2.70 13.28 12.21
CA ILE A 133 4.05 12.77 11.96
C ILE A 133 4.97 13.88 11.45
N ARG A 134 4.48 14.72 10.52
CA ARG A 134 5.24 15.86 9.98
C ARG A 134 5.59 16.89 11.04
N LEU A 135 4.61 17.31 11.84
CA LEU A 135 4.83 18.24 12.95
C LEU A 135 5.83 17.70 13.98
N GLY A 136 5.74 16.42 14.32
CA GLY A 136 6.74 15.75 15.17
C GLY A 136 8.14 15.72 14.55
N GLY A 137 8.23 15.57 13.22
CA GLY A 137 9.47 15.65 12.45
C GLY A 137 10.10 17.05 12.46
N GLU A 138 9.30 18.10 12.28
CA GLU A 138 9.75 19.49 12.37
C GLU A 138 10.32 19.81 13.75
N ARG A 139 9.60 19.40 14.80
CA ARG A 139 10.04 19.50 16.20
C ARG A 139 11.38 18.81 16.43
N PHE A 140 11.53 17.59 15.93
CA PHE A 140 12.80 16.86 15.98
C PHE A 140 13.95 17.65 15.33
N ILE A 141 13.74 18.23 14.15
CA ILE A 141 14.75 19.03 13.43
C ILE A 141 15.13 20.28 14.23
N GLN A 142 14.16 20.98 14.81
CA GLN A 142 14.39 22.15 15.66
C GLN A 142 15.21 21.78 16.91
N SER A 143 14.87 20.67 17.57
CA SER A 143 15.57 20.14 18.74
C SER A 143 17.03 19.76 18.42
N CYS A 144 17.28 19.16 17.25
CA CYS A 144 18.64 18.84 16.79
C CYS A 144 19.46 20.11 16.45
N SER A 145 18.84 21.11 15.81
CA SER A 145 19.50 22.35 15.40
C SER A 145 19.92 23.22 16.59
N SER A 146 19.09 23.22 17.65
CA SER A 146 19.36 23.92 18.91
C SER A 146 20.58 23.37 19.67
N THR A 147 21.03 22.15 19.35
CA THR A 147 22.22 21.54 19.97
C THR A 147 23.53 22.00 19.29
N SER A 148 23.46 22.54 18.06
CA SER A 148 24.61 23.01 17.26
C SER A 148 24.98 24.49 17.53
N MET A 149 24.03 25.31 18.00
CA MET A 149 24.26 26.69 18.42
C MET A 149 24.27 26.81 19.94
N LYS A 150 25.30 26.24 20.59
CA LYS A 150 25.69 26.70 21.93
C LYS A 150 26.47 28.01 21.77
N ASP A 151 25.74 29.12 21.74
CA ASP A 151 26.15 30.48 22.11
C ASP A 151 25.42 31.55 21.30
N ILE A 152 24.08 31.53 21.30
CA ILE A 152 23.33 32.79 21.28
C ILE A 152 22.18 32.61 22.27
N SER A 153 22.07 33.58 23.17
CA SER A 153 21.00 33.79 24.16
C SER A 153 19.66 33.20 23.76
N ILE A 154 18.94 32.68 24.76
CA ILE A 154 17.48 32.51 24.75
C ILE A 154 16.85 33.85 24.37
N SER A 155 16.74 34.12 23.06
CA SER A 155 16.03 35.25 22.52
C SER A 155 14.68 34.71 22.10
N ASN A 156 13.65 35.17 22.80
CA ASN A 156 12.26 35.17 22.39
C ASN A 156 12.16 35.42 20.87
N HIS A 157 12.06 34.35 20.08
CA HIS A 157 11.68 34.46 18.68
C HIS A 157 10.16 34.44 18.62
N PRO A 158 9.48 35.29 17.82
CA PRO A 158 8.01 35.35 17.77
C PRO A 158 7.31 34.08 17.26
N TYR A 159 8.07 33.04 16.92
CA TYR A 159 7.60 31.79 16.32
C TYR A 159 8.11 30.54 17.07
N GLY A 160 8.59 30.71 18.30
CA GLY A 160 8.87 29.59 19.20
C GLY A 160 7.59 28.99 19.79
N GLY A 161 6.97 28.04 19.08
CA GLY A 161 6.17 26.97 19.70
C GLY A 161 4.79 27.34 20.25
N SER A 162 4.00 28.16 19.57
CA SER A 162 2.57 28.19 19.88
C SER A 162 1.88 27.03 19.17
N PHE A 163 1.54 25.98 19.92
CA PHE A 163 0.46 25.04 19.64
C PHE A 163 -0.92 25.76 19.58
N SER A 164 -0.94 27.04 19.23
CA SER A 164 -2.16 27.85 19.15
C SER A 164 -3.05 27.27 18.06
N GLY A 165 -4.06 26.54 18.47
CA GLY A 165 -5.01 25.85 17.59
C GLY A 165 -4.94 24.33 17.63
N LEU A 166 -3.95 23.72 18.28
CA LEU A 166 -3.95 22.27 18.51
C LEU A 166 -4.67 21.91 19.81
N SER A 167 -5.38 20.80 19.80
CA SER A 167 -5.93 20.19 21.01
C SER A 167 -4.82 19.58 21.87
N ASP A 168 -5.09 19.41 23.18
CA ASP A 168 -4.15 18.77 24.10
C ASP A 168 -3.74 17.35 23.64
N GLU A 169 -4.67 16.62 22.99
CA GLU A 169 -4.40 15.30 22.40
C GLU A 169 -3.39 15.42 21.23
N GLU A 170 -3.57 16.38 20.33
CA GLU A 170 -2.66 16.58 19.19
C GLU A 170 -1.27 17.04 19.65
N VAL A 171 -1.20 17.90 20.68
CA VAL A 171 0.08 18.28 21.30
C VAL A 171 0.81 17.05 21.85
N LYS A 172 0.09 16.19 22.56
CA LYS A 172 0.61 14.92 23.10
C LYS A 172 1.10 14.00 21.98
N ASP A 173 0.32 13.85 20.91
CA ASP A 173 0.66 12.99 19.78
C ASP A 173 1.90 13.49 19.02
N VAL A 174 2.04 14.81 18.84
CA VAL A 174 3.24 15.42 18.25
C VAL A 174 4.48 15.16 19.13
N GLN A 175 4.35 15.28 20.45
CA GLN A 175 5.43 14.98 21.40
C GLN A 175 5.84 13.50 21.37
N LEU A 176 4.88 12.59 21.22
CA LEU A 176 5.15 11.16 21.08
C LEU A 176 5.99 10.87 19.83
N ILE A 177 5.65 11.46 18.68
CA ILE A 177 6.45 11.32 17.45
C ILE A 177 7.85 11.94 17.61
N GLU A 178 7.95 13.13 18.20
CA GLU A 178 9.25 13.77 18.47
C GLU A 178 10.16 12.88 19.32
N ASN A 179 9.64 12.34 20.43
CA ASN A 179 10.38 11.43 21.31
C ASN A 179 10.83 10.17 20.59
N LEU A 180 9.97 9.62 19.74
CA LEU A 180 10.25 8.42 18.96
C LEU A 180 11.37 8.65 17.93
N LEU A 181 11.34 9.78 17.23
CA LEU A 181 12.41 10.20 16.29
C LEU A 181 13.73 10.45 17.01
N LEU A 182 13.71 11.20 18.13
CA LEU A 182 14.89 11.41 18.98
C LEU A 182 15.47 10.08 19.46
N SER A 183 14.62 9.13 19.84
CA SER A 183 15.02 7.81 20.29
C SER A 183 15.76 7.05 19.18
N SER A 184 15.21 7.03 17.96
CA SER A 184 15.85 6.40 16.79
C SER A 184 17.24 6.99 16.49
N GLU A 185 17.42 8.30 16.67
CA GLU A 185 18.71 8.97 16.51
C GLU A 185 19.70 8.50 17.59
N LYS A 186 19.24 8.36 18.85
CA LYS A 186 20.06 7.87 19.95
C LYS A 186 20.48 6.42 19.75
N VAL A 187 19.60 5.56 19.24
CA VAL A 187 19.95 4.17 18.87
C VAL A 187 21.05 4.16 17.81
N THR A 188 20.92 4.97 16.75
CA THR A 188 21.94 5.08 15.69
C THR A 188 23.31 5.52 16.24
N LYS A 189 23.30 6.35 17.30
CA LYS A 189 24.50 6.83 18.00
C LYS A 189 24.96 5.90 19.14
N GLN A 190 24.36 4.71 19.28
CA GLN A 190 24.60 3.76 20.37
C GLN A 190 24.41 4.36 21.78
N GLN A 191 23.58 5.39 21.89
CA GLN A 191 23.22 6.04 23.16
C GLN A 191 21.98 5.37 23.76
N TYR A 192 22.05 4.06 23.98
CA TYR A 192 20.89 3.23 24.34
C TYR A 192 20.19 3.68 25.62
N GLU A 193 20.92 4.06 26.66
CA GLU A 193 20.31 4.55 27.91
C GLU A 193 19.48 5.84 27.72
N ARG A 194 19.89 6.70 26.79
CA ARG A 194 19.12 7.90 26.45
C ARG A 194 17.89 7.56 25.61
N SER A 195 18.05 6.60 24.69
CA SER A 195 16.94 6.07 23.91
C SER A 195 15.88 5.43 24.80
N ILE A 196 16.27 4.55 25.73
CA ILE A 196 15.37 3.87 26.67
C ILE A 196 14.55 4.89 27.46
N LYS A 197 15.17 5.94 28.00
CA LYS A 197 14.44 7.01 28.70
C LYS A 197 13.39 7.69 27.83
N LEU A 198 13.70 7.99 26.56
CA LEU A 198 12.73 8.57 25.62
C LEU A 198 11.58 7.60 25.33
N LEU A 199 11.88 6.30 25.22
CA LEU A 199 10.85 5.27 25.04
C LEU A 199 9.99 5.08 26.29
N ASP A 200 10.54 5.26 27.49
CA ASP A 200 9.76 5.21 28.74
C ASP A 200 8.71 6.34 28.75
N TRP A 201 9.05 7.54 28.24
CA TRP A 201 8.07 8.61 28.03
C TRP A 201 7.02 8.22 27.00
N CYS A 202 7.41 7.57 25.90
CA CYS A 202 6.44 7.05 24.94
C CYS A 202 5.49 6.02 25.55
N ASP A 203 5.96 5.12 26.42
CA ASP A 203 5.12 4.10 27.06
C ASP A 203 4.16 4.69 28.10
N VAL A 204 4.58 5.75 28.80
CA VAL A 204 3.71 6.47 29.74
C VAL A 204 2.62 7.25 29.00
N LEU A 205 2.94 7.78 27.82
CA LEU A 205 2.05 8.66 27.08
C LEU A 205 1.23 7.93 26.01
N SER A 206 1.65 6.78 25.49
CA SER A 206 0.94 6.05 24.44
C SER A 206 0.09 4.91 25.01
N CYS A 207 -1.10 4.72 24.44
CA CYS A 207 -1.95 3.57 24.74
C CYS A 207 -2.29 2.81 23.44
N SER A 208 -2.20 1.47 23.49
CA SER A 208 -2.47 0.60 22.34
C SER A 208 -3.96 0.53 21.92
N MET A 209 -4.85 1.21 22.65
CA MET A 209 -6.30 1.25 22.39
C MET A 209 -6.80 2.66 22.06
N GLU A 210 -5.93 3.66 22.07
CA GLU A 210 -6.29 5.07 21.79
C GLU A 210 -6.21 5.35 20.29
N ASN A 211 -5.93 6.59 19.88
CA ASN A 211 -5.89 7.06 18.50
C ASN A 211 -4.78 6.37 17.65
N PRO A 212 -4.85 6.46 16.30
CA PRO A 212 -3.89 5.78 15.43
C PRO A 212 -2.42 6.17 15.65
N VAL A 213 -2.13 7.42 16.05
CA VAL A 213 -0.74 7.88 16.32
C VAL A 213 -0.18 7.16 17.55
N GLN A 214 -0.96 7.06 18.63
CA GLN A 214 -0.50 6.38 19.84
C GLN A 214 -0.29 4.88 19.62
N ARG A 215 -1.18 4.23 18.86
CA ARG A 215 -1.00 2.81 18.49
C ARG A 215 0.25 2.62 17.61
N LEU A 216 0.48 3.51 16.65
CA LEU A 216 1.70 3.52 15.84
C LEU A 216 2.95 3.62 16.73
N VAL A 217 2.98 4.61 17.63
CA VAL A 217 4.10 4.86 18.55
C VAL A 217 4.35 3.66 19.47
N HIS A 218 3.31 2.99 19.95
CA HIS A 218 3.42 1.77 20.75
C HIS A 218 4.23 0.68 20.02
N TYR A 219 3.86 0.36 18.77
CA TYR A 219 4.55 -0.70 18.01
C TYR A 219 5.99 -0.31 17.63
N PHE A 220 6.22 0.95 17.25
CA PHE A 220 7.57 1.44 16.93
C PHE A 220 8.46 1.50 18.17
N SER A 221 7.94 1.89 19.33
CA SER A 221 8.68 1.92 20.59
C SER A 221 9.12 0.51 20.99
N LYS A 222 8.20 -0.47 20.91
CA LYS A 222 8.50 -1.88 21.13
C LYS A 222 9.60 -2.40 20.19
N ALA A 223 9.54 -2.04 18.91
CA ALA A 223 10.53 -2.45 17.93
C ALA A 223 11.91 -1.80 18.16
N LEU A 224 11.96 -0.53 18.59
CA LEU A 224 13.22 0.12 18.97
C LEU A 224 13.84 -0.54 20.20
N ARG A 225 13.05 -0.90 21.21
CA ARG A 225 13.55 -1.65 22.38
C ARG A 225 14.14 -3.00 21.95
N GLU A 226 13.43 -3.73 21.10
CA GLU A 226 13.93 -4.99 20.56
C GLU A 226 15.26 -4.81 19.80
N LYS A 227 15.40 -3.73 19.02
CA LYS A 227 16.67 -3.38 18.35
C LYS A 227 17.80 -3.16 19.36
N ILE A 228 17.54 -2.35 20.40
CA ILE A 228 18.51 -2.03 21.46
C ILE A 228 18.96 -3.29 22.18
N ASP A 229 18.02 -4.18 22.53
CA ASP A 229 18.32 -5.45 23.20
C ASP A 229 19.21 -6.34 22.33
N LYS A 230 18.90 -6.45 21.01
CA LYS A 230 19.70 -7.20 20.04
C LYS A 230 21.11 -6.60 19.90
N GLU A 231 21.27 -5.28 19.86
CA GLU A 231 22.56 -4.61 19.70
C GLU A 231 23.43 -4.59 20.98
N ASN A 232 22.82 -4.67 22.16
CA ASN A 232 23.54 -4.77 23.44
C ASN A 232 24.07 -6.18 23.78
N GLY A 233 24.01 -7.12 22.83
CA GLY A 233 24.37 -8.51 23.09
C GLY A 233 23.38 -9.20 24.03
N GLY A 234 22.15 -8.66 24.14
CA GLY A 234 21.06 -9.36 24.80
C GLY A 234 20.89 -10.71 24.13
N ASP A 235 21.08 -11.77 24.91
CA ASP A 235 20.84 -13.14 24.47
C ASP A 235 19.34 -13.28 24.17
N THR A 236 18.93 -12.98 22.94
CA THR A 236 17.80 -13.69 22.34
C THR A 236 18.28 -15.08 21.90
N SER A 237 18.89 -15.81 22.83
CA SER A 237 19.17 -17.23 22.70
C SER A 237 17.82 -17.95 22.70
N GLY A 238 17.36 -18.26 21.50
CA GLY A 238 16.20 -19.09 21.31
C GLY A 238 16.01 -19.34 19.84
N GLY A 239 16.36 -20.54 19.38
CA GLY A 239 16.00 -21.01 18.05
C GLY A 239 14.49 -20.83 17.72
N SER A 240 13.66 -20.58 18.74
CA SER A 240 12.26 -20.15 18.63
C SER A 240 12.06 -18.80 17.90
N LYS A 241 12.81 -17.73 18.21
CA LYS A 241 12.60 -16.41 17.57
C LYS A 241 13.06 -16.38 16.11
N LYS A 242 14.18 -17.04 15.78
CA LYS A 242 14.64 -17.19 14.38
C LYS A 242 13.63 -17.97 13.54
N LYS A 243 12.99 -18.99 14.14
CA LYS A 243 11.90 -19.73 13.51
C LYS A 243 10.66 -18.84 13.34
N ASP A 244 10.32 -18.01 14.32
CA ASP A 244 9.18 -17.07 14.24
C ASP A 244 9.36 -15.96 13.19
N GLU A 245 10.57 -15.42 12.99
CA GLU A 245 10.87 -14.42 11.96
C GLU A 245 10.92 -15.05 10.55
N ALA A 246 11.53 -16.23 10.38
CA ALA A 246 11.48 -16.96 9.11
C ALA A 246 10.03 -17.37 8.73
N ASN A 247 9.21 -17.70 9.73
CA ASN A 247 7.78 -17.97 9.56
C ASN A 247 6.95 -16.71 9.29
N LEU A 248 7.48 -15.49 9.48
CA LEU A 248 6.68 -14.26 9.30
C LEU A 248 6.27 -14.10 7.84
N ALA A 249 7.20 -14.23 6.91
CA ALA A 249 6.90 -14.16 5.48
C ALA A 249 5.90 -15.24 5.08
N GLU A 250 6.09 -16.48 5.52
CA GLU A 250 5.12 -17.55 5.29
C GLU A 250 3.74 -17.21 5.85
N ARG A 251 3.64 -16.72 7.09
CA ARG A 251 2.36 -16.36 7.72
C ARG A 251 1.62 -15.22 7.02
N VAL A 252 2.34 -14.20 6.54
CA VAL A 252 1.75 -13.09 5.77
C VAL A 252 1.23 -13.60 4.42
N MET A 253 1.92 -14.57 3.82
CA MET A 253 1.58 -15.12 2.50
C MET A 253 0.55 -16.26 2.57
N THR A 254 0.28 -16.80 3.75
CA THR A 254 -0.61 -17.93 3.95
C THR A 254 -2.08 -17.47 4.01
N PRO A 255 -3.02 -18.21 3.37
CA PRO A 255 -4.45 -17.96 3.54
C PRO A 255 -4.88 -17.96 5.02
N SER A 256 -5.57 -16.89 5.42
CA SER A 256 -6.10 -16.67 6.77
C SER A 256 -7.51 -16.10 6.72
N ALA A 257 -8.38 -16.57 7.61
CA ALA A 257 -9.76 -16.07 7.73
C ALA A 257 -9.79 -14.58 8.11
N THR A 258 -8.91 -14.12 8.99
CA THR A 258 -8.85 -12.72 9.38
C THR A 258 -8.44 -11.81 8.23
N ALA A 259 -7.53 -12.29 7.36
CA ALA A 259 -7.15 -11.55 6.16
C ALA A 259 -8.33 -11.45 5.17
N THR A 260 -9.15 -12.50 5.04
CA THR A 260 -10.39 -12.47 4.24
C THR A 260 -11.39 -11.47 4.81
N MET A 261 -11.64 -11.49 6.13
CA MET A 261 -12.56 -10.57 6.77
C MET A 261 -12.09 -9.11 6.67
N LEU A 262 -10.79 -8.86 6.82
CA LEU A 262 -10.21 -7.54 6.59
C LEU A 262 -10.40 -7.10 5.14
N TYR A 263 -10.14 -7.99 4.19
CA TYR A 263 -10.35 -7.71 2.77
C TYR A 263 -11.80 -7.32 2.50
N GLU A 264 -12.78 -8.06 3.02
CA GLU A 264 -14.21 -7.77 2.83
C GLU A 264 -14.65 -6.42 3.41
N LYS A 265 -14.06 -6.01 4.53
CA LYS A 265 -14.42 -4.78 5.24
C LYS A 265 -13.70 -3.52 4.74
N THR A 266 -12.67 -3.65 3.90
CA THR A 266 -11.80 -2.52 3.60
C THR A 266 -11.50 -2.35 2.10
N PRO A 267 -11.46 -1.12 1.57
CA PRO A 267 -11.41 -0.87 0.12
C PRO A 267 -10.03 -1.01 -0.52
N LEU A 268 -8.95 -0.77 0.23
CA LEU A 268 -7.62 -0.48 -0.34
C LEU A 268 -7.06 -1.66 -1.17
N TYR A 269 -7.00 -2.85 -0.57
CA TYR A 269 -6.53 -4.05 -1.25
C TYR A 269 -7.51 -4.55 -2.32
N GLN A 270 -8.82 -4.26 -2.17
CA GLN A 270 -9.79 -4.57 -3.21
C GLN A 270 -9.53 -3.74 -4.47
N ALA A 271 -9.30 -2.43 -4.31
CA ALA A 271 -9.02 -1.54 -5.43
C ALA A 271 -7.83 -2.05 -6.28
N GLY A 272 -6.75 -2.49 -5.63
CA GLY A 272 -5.60 -3.11 -6.30
C GLY A 272 -5.95 -4.40 -7.05
N HIS A 273 -6.74 -5.29 -6.45
CA HIS A 273 -7.18 -6.52 -7.11
C HIS A 273 -8.08 -6.26 -8.31
N PHE A 274 -9.08 -5.41 -8.19
CA PHE A 274 -9.99 -5.11 -9.29
C PHE A 274 -9.27 -4.39 -10.46
N ALA A 275 -8.42 -3.41 -10.16
CA ALA A 275 -7.61 -2.74 -11.17
C ALA A 275 -6.62 -3.70 -11.87
N GLY A 276 -5.97 -4.58 -11.09
CA GLY A 276 -5.00 -5.53 -11.61
C GLY A 276 -5.64 -6.65 -12.42
N VAL A 277 -6.79 -7.17 -11.99
CA VAL A 277 -7.56 -8.13 -12.79
C VAL A 277 -8.05 -7.49 -14.09
N GLN A 278 -8.48 -6.24 -14.07
CA GLN A 278 -8.82 -5.53 -15.31
C GLN A 278 -7.62 -5.43 -16.25
N ALA A 279 -6.41 -5.17 -15.74
CA ALA A 279 -5.21 -5.14 -16.57
C ALA A 279 -4.87 -6.50 -17.19
N LEU A 280 -5.13 -7.58 -16.44
CA LEU A 280 -4.98 -8.95 -16.91
C LEU A 280 -6.02 -9.27 -18.01
N VAL A 281 -7.27 -8.86 -17.80
CA VAL A 281 -8.37 -8.97 -18.78
C VAL A 281 -8.04 -8.22 -20.07
N ASP A 282 -7.54 -6.99 -19.97
CA ASP A 282 -7.16 -6.18 -21.13
C ASP A 282 -6.03 -6.86 -21.93
N GLY A 283 -5.05 -7.43 -21.23
CA GLY A 283 -3.94 -8.16 -21.85
C GLY A 283 -4.34 -9.49 -22.49
N LEU A 284 -5.51 -10.04 -22.15
CA LEU A 284 -6.02 -11.34 -22.59
C LEU A 284 -7.33 -11.21 -23.40
N SER A 285 -7.65 -9.99 -23.85
CA SER A 285 -8.92 -9.68 -24.51
C SER A 285 -9.12 -10.49 -25.80
N GLY A 286 -10.33 -11.02 -26.00
CA GLY A 286 -10.72 -11.76 -27.20
C GLY A 286 -10.20 -13.20 -27.29
N LEU A 287 -9.51 -13.70 -26.26
CA LEU A 287 -8.89 -15.02 -26.25
C LEU A 287 -9.83 -16.08 -25.65
N LYS A 288 -9.83 -17.27 -26.26
CA LYS A 288 -10.78 -18.35 -25.93
C LYS A 288 -10.26 -19.30 -24.86
N ASN A 289 -9.00 -19.71 -24.97
CA ASN A 289 -8.35 -20.58 -24.00
C ASN A 289 -7.32 -19.74 -23.25
N VAL A 290 -7.55 -19.49 -21.97
CA VAL A 290 -6.71 -18.61 -21.17
C VAL A 290 -6.07 -19.41 -20.05
N HIS A 291 -4.75 -19.29 -19.89
CA HIS A 291 -3.99 -19.85 -18.77
C HIS A 291 -3.37 -18.73 -17.95
N VAL A 292 -3.80 -18.60 -16.69
CA VAL A 292 -3.22 -17.64 -15.73
C VAL A 292 -2.35 -18.37 -14.73
N ILE A 293 -1.08 -17.95 -14.63
CA ILE A 293 -0.15 -18.37 -13.58
C ILE A 293 -0.22 -17.34 -12.45
N ASP A 294 -0.70 -17.76 -11.29
CA ASP A 294 -0.75 -16.93 -10.10
C ASP A 294 0.39 -17.29 -9.15
N LEU A 295 1.29 -16.33 -8.91
CA LEU A 295 2.49 -16.51 -8.09
C LEU A 295 2.22 -16.30 -6.59
N SER A 296 1.00 -15.90 -6.23
CA SER A 296 0.59 -15.70 -4.84
C SER A 296 -0.92 -15.79 -4.67
N ILE A 297 -1.48 -16.97 -4.95
CA ILE A 297 -2.94 -17.12 -5.08
C ILE A 297 -3.70 -16.78 -3.79
N LYS A 298 -3.11 -17.06 -2.61
CA LYS A 298 -3.72 -16.89 -1.30
C LYS A 298 -5.12 -17.51 -1.27
N GLN A 299 -6.19 -16.74 -0.99
CA GLN A 299 -7.58 -17.20 -0.97
C GLN A 299 -8.26 -17.22 -2.37
N GLY A 300 -7.56 -16.84 -3.44
CA GLY A 300 -8.08 -16.87 -4.81
C GLY A 300 -9.11 -15.79 -5.15
N THR A 301 -9.20 -14.71 -4.36
CA THR A 301 -10.20 -13.65 -4.57
C THR A 301 -10.05 -12.97 -5.93
N GLN A 302 -8.82 -12.66 -6.33
CA GLN A 302 -8.49 -12.14 -7.67
C GLN A 302 -8.90 -13.10 -8.79
N CYS A 303 -8.84 -14.41 -8.56
CA CYS A 303 -9.26 -15.41 -9.55
C CYS A 303 -10.78 -15.39 -9.72
N THR A 304 -11.53 -15.20 -8.65
CA THR A 304 -13.00 -15.03 -8.70
C THR A 304 -13.40 -13.75 -9.43
N ILE A 305 -12.72 -12.63 -9.15
CA ILE A 305 -12.90 -11.38 -9.89
C ILE A 305 -12.60 -11.60 -11.38
N LEU A 306 -11.53 -12.31 -11.71
CA LEU A 306 -11.13 -12.61 -13.08
C LEU A 306 -12.19 -13.45 -13.80
N MET A 307 -12.65 -14.54 -13.20
CA MET A 307 -13.69 -15.40 -13.76
C MET A 307 -14.93 -14.59 -14.13
N GLN A 308 -15.39 -13.73 -13.22
CA GLN A 308 -16.55 -12.87 -13.48
C GLN A 308 -16.28 -11.85 -14.58
N ALA A 309 -15.12 -11.19 -14.55
CA ALA A 309 -14.76 -10.21 -15.57
C ALA A 309 -14.66 -10.83 -16.96
N LEU A 310 -14.15 -12.06 -17.09
CA LEU A 310 -14.07 -12.79 -18.36
C LEU A 310 -15.46 -13.17 -18.90
N VAL A 311 -16.35 -13.71 -18.07
CA VAL A 311 -17.70 -14.12 -18.53
C VAL A 311 -18.60 -12.92 -18.84
N SER A 312 -18.32 -11.75 -18.25
CA SER A 312 -19.07 -10.51 -18.50
C SER A 312 -18.60 -9.74 -19.75
N GLN A 313 -17.56 -10.22 -20.45
CA GLN A 313 -17.12 -9.55 -21.69
C GLN A 313 -18.18 -9.64 -22.80
N PRO A 314 -18.27 -8.62 -23.68
CA PRO A 314 -19.11 -8.69 -24.86
C PRO A 314 -18.82 -9.95 -25.69
N ASN A 315 -19.87 -10.65 -26.10
CA ASN A 315 -19.82 -11.93 -26.82
C ASN A 315 -19.14 -13.10 -26.06
N CYS A 316 -18.76 -12.91 -24.80
CA CYS A 316 -18.13 -13.92 -23.92
C CYS A 316 -17.15 -14.85 -24.67
N PRO A 317 -15.98 -14.34 -25.08
CA PRO A 317 -15.07 -15.11 -25.93
C PRO A 317 -14.44 -16.30 -25.22
N ILE A 318 -14.45 -16.34 -23.88
CA ILE A 318 -13.80 -17.37 -23.08
C ILE A 318 -14.50 -18.72 -23.23
N GLU A 319 -13.75 -19.73 -23.66
CA GLU A 319 -14.19 -21.14 -23.76
C GLU A 319 -13.60 -21.99 -22.63
N HIS A 320 -12.36 -21.71 -22.20
CA HIS A 320 -11.72 -22.38 -21.08
C HIS A 320 -10.78 -21.45 -20.30
N LEU A 321 -10.88 -21.48 -18.97
CA LEU A 321 -9.92 -20.83 -18.08
C LEU A 321 -9.13 -21.87 -17.29
N LYS A 322 -7.81 -21.84 -17.40
CA LYS A 322 -6.88 -22.58 -16.56
C LYS A 322 -6.18 -21.64 -15.59
N ILE A 323 -6.16 -22.00 -14.31
CA ILE A 323 -5.35 -21.29 -13.30
C ILE A 323 -4.29 -22.24 -12.75
N THR A 324 -3.03 -21.80 -12.73
CA THR A 324 -1.95 -22.48 -12.03
C THR A 324 -1.47 -21.66 -10.86
N ALA A 325 -1.70 -22.16 -9.66
CA ALA A 325 -1.14 -21.57 -8.44
C ALA A 325 0.28 -22.08 -8.21
N VAL A 326 1.22 -21.16 -8.00
CA VAL A 326 2.62 -21.48 -7.65
C VAL A 326 2.86 -21.11 -6.18
N GLY A 327 3.51 -21.99 -5.43
CA GLY A 327 3.88 -21.71 -4.04
C GLY A 327 5.00 -22.61 -3.52
N THR A 328 5.60 -22.20 -2.41
CA THR A 328 6.62 -23.00 -1.70
C THR A 328 6.11 -23.67 -0.43
N ASN A 329 4.89 -23.33 -0.02
CA ASN A 329 4.28 -23.79 1.23
C ASN A 329 2.75 -23.85 1.10
N SER A 330 2.07 -24.15 2.21
CA SER A 330 0.60 -24.06 2.31
C SER A 330 -0.19 -24.92 1.32
N LYS A 331 0.38 -26.03 0.82
CA LYS A 331 -0.23 -26.94 -0.17
C LYS A 331 -1.72 -27.20 0.09
N GLN A 332 -2.06 -27.68 1.29
CA GLN A 332 -3.45 -28.02 1.65
C GLN A 332 -4.41 -26.83 1.56
N LYS A 333 -3.98 -25.62 1.95
CA LYS A 333 -4.82 -24.41 1.88
C LYS A 333 -5.01 -23.93 0.43
N ILE A 334 -3.98 -24.09 -0.40
CA ILE A 334 -4.07 -23.77 -1.82
C ILE A 334 -4.94 -24.79 -2.56
N GLU A 335 -4.86 -26.08 -2.20
CA GLU A 335 -5.77 -27.12 -2.70
C GLU A 335 -7.23 -26.80 -2.36
N GLN A 336 -7.51 -26.37 -1.12
CA GLN A 336 -8.84 -25.90 -0.71
C GLN A 336 -9.30 -24.70 -1.53
N THR A 337 -8.40 -23.74 -1.80
CA THR A 337 -8.68 -22.60 -2.68
C THR A 337 -9.03 -23.08 -4.09
N GLY A 338 -8.30 -24.05 -4.63
CA GLY A 338 -8.59 -24.67 -5.92
C GLY A 338 -9.95 -25.37 -5.98
N VAL A 339 -10.35 -26.09 -4.93
CA VAL A 339 -11.69 -26.69 -4.82
C VAL A 339 -12.76 -25.61 -4.85
N TRP A 340 -12.60 -24.55 -4.05
CA TRP A 340 -13.54 -23.44 -4.03
C TRP A 340 -13.65 -22.73 -5.39
N LEU A 341 -12.53 -22.48 -6.07
CA LEU A 341 -12.51 -21.87 -7.40
C LEU A 341 -13.21 -22.75 -8.45
N LYS A 342 -13.07 -24.08 -8.38
CA LYS A 342 -13.80 -25.00 -9.25
C LYS A 342 -15.31 -24.89 -9.03
N SER A 343 -15.76 -24.96 -7.77
CA SER A 343 -17.18 -24.81 -7.45
C SER A 343 -17.74 -23.44 -7.86
N PHE A 344 -16.95 -22.38 -7.72
CA PHE A 344 -17.34 -21.05 -8.18
C PHE A 344 -17.47 -20.98 -9.70
N ALA A 345 -16.50 -21.50 -10.45
CA ALA A 345 -16.55 -21.57 -11.91
C ALA A 345 -17.76 -22.36 -12.43
N GLU A 346 -18.06 -23.50 -11.81
CA GLU A 346 -19.27 -24.30 -12.09
C GLU A 346 -20.54 -23.47 -11.88
N SER A 347 -20.61 -22.66 -10.81
CA SER A 347 -21.79 -21.82 -10.50
C SER A 347 -22.09 -20.73 -11.53
N ILE A 348 -21.09 -20.36 -12.35
CA ILE A 348 -21.21 -19.37 -13.42
C ILE A 348 -21.10 -20.01 -14.82
N ASN A 349 -21.16 -21.35 -14.91
CA ASN A 349 -21.04 -22.13 -16.14
C ASN A 349 -19.74 -21.85 -16.94
N LEU A 350 -18.63 -21.62 -16.25
CA LEU A 350 -17.31 -21.44 -16.86
C LEU A 350 -16.54 -22.76 -16.87
N SER A 351 -16.10 -23.21 -18.05
CA SER A 351 -15.17 -24.33 -18.17
C SER A 351 -13.83 -23.96 -17.52
N PHE A 352 -13.43 -24.71 -16.50
CA PHE A 352 -12.32 -24.32 -15.64
C PHE A 352 -11.43 -25.48 -15.23
N SER A 353 -10.11 -25.27 -15.29
CA SER A 353 -9.07 -26.18 -14.78
C SER A 353 -8.22 -25.47 -13.73
N PHE A 354 -7.86 -26.20 -12.67
CA PHE A 354 -6.93 -25.72 -11.65
C PHE A 354 -5.75 -26.66 -11.53
N ASN A 355 -4.54 -26.11 -11.64
CA ASN A 355 -3.28 -26.80 -11.40
C ASN A 355 -2.57 -26.17 -10.19
N LEU A 356 -1.88 -27.01 -9.41
CA LEU A 356 -1.11 -26.60 -8.25
C LEU A 356 0.34 -27.03 -8.43
N VAL A 357 1.25 -26.05 -8.48
CA VAL A 357 2.69 -26.28 -8.48
C VAL A 357 3.25 -25.89 -7.12
N ILE A 358 3.61 -26.90 -6.32
CA ILE A 358 4.33 -26.73 -5.05
C ILE A 358 5.77 -27.21 -5.24
N VAL A 359 6.73 -26.35 -4.94
CA VAL A 359 8.17 -26.65 -4.92
C VAL A 359 8.73 -26.39 -3.52
N GLU A 360 9.75 -27.11 -3.07
CA GLU A 360 10.36 -26.84 -1.76
C GLU A 360 11.12 -25.51 -1.76
N ASP A 361 11.85 -25.26 -2.84
CA ASP A 361 12.56 -24.01 -3.11
C ASP A 361 12.16 -23.46 -4.49
N MET A 362 12.04 -22.13 -4.61
CA MET A 362 11.78 -21.48 -5.90
C MET A 362 12.90 -21.69 -6.93
N LEU A 363 14.10 -22.13 -6.51
CA LEU A 363 15.13 -22.63 -7.42
C LEU A 363 14.70 -23.87 -8.20
N ASP A 364 13.80 -24.68 -7.65
CA ASP A 364 13.27 -25.90 -8.27
C ASP A 364 12.07 -25.63 -9.18
N PHE A 365 11.54 -24.40 -9.19
CA PHE A 365 10.50 -24.02 -10.13
C PHE A 365 11.03 -24.04 -11.56
N LYS A 366 10.44 -24.89 -12.41
CA LYS A 366 10.81 -25.07 -13.82
C LYS A 366 9.59 -25.00 -14.73
N LYS A 367 9.80 -24.56 -15.97
CA LYS A 367 8.78 -24.49 -17.03
C LYS A 367 7.99 -25.80 -17.20
N GLY A 368 8.63 -26.95 -17.08
CA GLY A 368 7.99 -28.27 -17.24
C GLY A 368 6.89 -28.58 -16.23
N LEU A 369 6.84 -27.86 -15.09
CA LEU A 369 5.82 -28.05 -14.06
C LEU A 369 4.47 -27.36 -14.39
N LEU A 370 4.47 -26.45 -15.37
CA LEU A 370 3.32 -25.59 -15.66
C LEU A 370 2.26 -26.25 -16.56
N GLU A 371 2.56 -27.41 -17.14
CA GLU A 371 1.66 -28.14 -18.05
C GLU A 371 1.13 -27.24 -19.20
N LEU A 372 2.00 -26.45 -19.81
CA LEU A 372 1.60 -25.45 -20.81
C LEU A 372 1.02 -26.09 -22.08
N ASP A 373 -0.07 -25.52 -22.58
CA ASP A 373 -0.62 -25.84 -23.90
C ASP A 373 -0.28 -24.71 -24.91
N PRO A 374 0.28 -25.02 -26.10
CA PRO A 374 0.52 -24.03 -27.14
C PRO A 374 -0.70 -23.23 -27.60
N ASP A 375 -1.91 -23.77 -27.43
CA ASP A 375 -3.16 -23.14 -27.84
C ASP A 375 -3.76 -22.22 -26.74
N GLU A 376 -3.13 -22.16 -25.56
CA GLU A 376 -3.53 -21.29 -24.44
C GLU A 376 -2.84 -19.92 -24.49
N ALA A 377 -3.63 -18.87 -24.27
CA ALA A 377 -3.16 -17.52 -24.01
C ALA A 377 -2.66 -17.37 -22.58
N LEU A 378 -1.38 -17.07 -22.41
CA LEU A 378 -0.74 -17.08 -21.10
C LEU A 378 -0.69 -15.69 -20.45
N GLY A 379 -1.18 -15.58 -19.22
CA GLY A 379 -1.01 -14.42 -18.35
C GLY A 379 -0.31 -14.78 -17.03
N VAL A 380 0.40 -13.83 -16.43
CA VAL A 380 0.99 -13.99 -15.08
C VAL A 380 0.41 -12.92 -14.16
N TYR A 381 0.03 -13.30 -12.94
CA TYR A 381 -0.47 -12.39 -11.92
C TYR A 381 0.29 -12.59 -10.60
N THR A 382 0.60 -11.49 -9.93
CA THR A 382 1.14 -11.52 -8.56
C THR A 382 0.66 -10.33 -7.74
N SER A 383 0.24 -10.57 -6.50
CA SER A 383 -0.24 -9.57 -5.55
C SER A 383 0.46 -9.70 -4.20
N CYS A 384 1.36 -8.74 -3.93
CA CYS A 384 2.27 -8.70 -2.80
C CYS A 384 2.99 -10.05 -2.63
N GLY A 385 3.63 -10.54 -3.70
CA GLY A 385 4.18 -11.89 -3.80
C GLY A 385 5.68 -11.97 -4.01
N LEU A 386 6.29 -10.93 -4.59
CA LEU A 386 7.71 -10.91 -4.95
C LEU A 386 8.58 -10.34 -3.82
N TRP A 387 8.02 -9.51 -2.94
CA TRP A 387 8.76 -8.87 -1.84
C TRP A 387 9.51 -9.89 -0.96
N GLY A 388 8.91 -11.06 -0.70
CA GLY A 388 9.53 -12.11 0.13
C GLY A 388 10.80 -12.72 -0.49
N MET A 389 10.98 -12.58 -1.80
CA MET A 389 12.16 -13.05 -2.53
C MET A 389 13.22 -11.96 -2.74
N ILE A 390 13.01 -10.71 -2.30
CA ILE A 390 14.03 -9.65 -2.39
C ILE A 390 15.29 -10.01 -1.59
N ALA A 391 15.11 -10.70 -0.44
CA ALA A 391 16.23 -11.22 0.34
C ALA A 391 16.89 -12.47 -0.28
N GLN A 392 16.28 -13.06 -1.30
CA GLN A 392 16.66 -14.33 -1.93
C GLN A 392 16.72 -14.14 -3.45
N GLN A 393 17.66 -13.31 -3.88
CA GLN A 393 17.69 -12.77 -5.25
C GLN A 393 17.90 -13.86 -6.30
N ASP A 394 18.63 -14.92 -5.98
CA ASP A 394 18.82 -16.10 -6.82
C ASP A 394 17.49 -16.81 -7.14
N ARG A 395 16.59 -16.91 -6.15
CA ARG A 395 15.22 -17.44 -6.31
C ARG A 395 14.39 -16.54 -7.21
N LEU A 396 14.43 -15.23 -6.97
CA LEU A 396 13.71 -14.26 -7.79
C LEU A 396 14.21 -14.26 -9.25
N GLU A 397 15.52 -14.35 -9.46
CA GLU A 397 16.11 -14.49 -10.80
C GLU A 397 15.73 -15.81 -11.48
N SER A 398 15.73 -16.92 -10.75
CA SER A 398 15.29 -18.23 -11.25
C SER A 398 13.83 -18.17 -11.73
N LEU A 399 12.94 -17.61 -10.91
CA LEU A 399 11.54 -17.36 -11.26
C LEU A 399 11.43 -16.53 -12.55
N MET A 400 12.14 -15.41 -12.64
CA MET A 400 12.09 -14.55 -13.84
C MET A 400 12.66 -15.24 -15.09
N LYS A 401 13.66 -16.11 -14.96
CA LYS A 401 14.14 -16.94 -16.08
C LYS A 401 13.05 -17.88 -16.60
N VAL A 402 12.25 -18.47 -15.70
CA VAL A 402 11.08 -19.29 -16.09
C VAL A 402 10.02 -18.43 -16.77
N ILE A 403 9.63 -17.29 -16.19
CA ILE A 403 8.64 -16.38 -16.78
C ILE A 403 9.08 -15.91 -18.18
N ARG A 404 10.37 -15.60 -18.36
CA ARG A 404 10.93 -15.26 -19.67
C ARG A 404 10.86 -16.43 -20.67
N SER A 405 11.02 -17.66 -20.20
CA SER A 405 10.99 -18.86 -21.06
C SER A 405 9.58 -19.25 -21.55
N ILE A 406 8.54 -18.78 -20.86
CA ILE A 406 7.13 -19.03 -21.20
C ILE A 406 6.50 -17.85 -21.95
N LYS A 407 7.13 -16.67 -21.90
CA LYS A 407 6.74 -15.45 -22.67
C LYS A 407 5.23 -15.15 -22.56
N PRO A 408 4.69 -14.90 -21.37
CA PRO A 408 3.29 -14.53 -21.21
C PRO A 408 2.96 -13.26 -22.01
N LEU A 409 1.70 -13.17 -22.46
CA LEU A 409 1.17 -12.00 -23.17
C LEU A 409 1.12 -10.77 -22.26
N VAL A 410 0.94 -10.98 -20.96
CA VAL A 410 0.92 -9.95 -19.94
C VAL A 410 1.37 -10.52 -18.60
N MET A 411 2.13 -9.74 -17.83
CA MET A 411 2.41 -9.99 -16.42
C MET A 411 1.95 -8.78 -15.61
N VAL A 412 1.01 -9.00 -14.69
CA VAL A 412 0.49 -7.97 -13.79
C VAL A 412 1.13 -8.14 -12.42
N VAL A 413 1.68 -7.04 -11.89
CA VAL A 413 2.40 -7.00 -10.62
C VAL A 413 1.78 -5.93 -9.73
N CYS A 414 1.21 -6.35 -8.60
CA CYS A 414 0.79 -5.48 -7.51
C CYS A 414 1.73 -5.67 -6.32
N GLU A 415 2.41 -4.63 -5.87
CA GLU A 415 3.38 -4.67 -4.77
C GLU A 415 3.21 -3.47 -3.83
N VAL A 416 3.83 -3.51 -2.66
CA VAL A 416 3.84 -2.39 -1.71
C VAL A 416 4.60 -1.19 -2.30
N ALA A 417 4.01 0.00 -2.24
CA ALA A 417 4.58 1.25 -2.76
C ALA A 417 5.36 2.05 -1.71
N ALA A 418 6.31 1.41 -1.02
CA ALA A 418 7.16 2.07 -0.01
C ALA A 418 8.59 1.52 -0.02
N ASN A 419 9.59 2.37 0.25
CA ASN A 419 10.99 1.97 0.31
C ASN A 419 11.42 1.58 1.74
N LEU A 420 10.97 0.40 2.17
CA LEU A 420 11.30 -0.15 3.48
C LEU A 420 12.59 -1.00 3.46
N ASN A 421 13.42 -0.85 2.42
CA ASN A 421 14.65 -1.62 2.22
C ASN A 421 15.95 -0.79 2.18
N SER A 422 15.89 0.52 2.45
CA SER A 422 17.09 1.38 2.53
C SER A 422 18.18 0.78 3.44
N LEU A 423 19.47 0.92 3.11
CA LEU A 423 20.56 0.52 4.03
C LEU A 423 20.65 1.41 5.27
N ASN A 424 20.27 2.68 5.13
CA ASN A 424 20.26 3.63 6.23
C ASN A 424 19.03 3.36 7.12
N PHE A 425 19.28 3.04 8.39
CA PHE A 425 18.26 2.75 9.39
C PHE A 425 17.27 3.91 9.59
N VAL A 426 17.75 5.15 9.70
CA VAL A 426 16.92 6.33 9.91
C VAL A 426 15.96 6.53 8.73
N ASN A 427 16.44 6.37 7.49
CA ASN A 427 15.58 6.45 6.31
C ASN A 427 14.48 5.38 6.33
N ARG A 428 14.83 4.12 6.66
CA ARG A 428 13.83 3.04 6.79
C ARG A 428 12.83 3.33 7.91
N PHE A 429 13.30 3.88 9.03
CA PHE A 429 12.48 4.20 10.18
C PHE A 429 11.44 5.27 9.85
N ILE A 430 11.88 6.37 9.23
CA ILE A 430 11.00 7.48 8.82
C ILE A 430 10.02 7.02 7.75
N GLU A 431 10.48 6.32 6.72
CA GLU A 431 9.59 5.78 5.67
C GLU A 431 8.54 4.83 6.28
N GLY A 432 8.97 3.98 7.23
CA GLY A 432 8.09 3.10 7.99
C GLY A 432 7.05 3.88 8.79
N LEU A 433 7.42 4.98 9.45
CA LEU A 433 6.46 5.80 10.21
C LEU A 433 5.34 6.33 9.34
N PHE A 434 5.65 6.88 8.16
CA PHE A 434 4.63 7.36 7.23
C PHE A 434 3.78 6.22 6.67
N PHE A 435 4.42 5.15 6.19
CA PHE A 435 3.72 4.01 5.60
C PHE A 435 2.76 3.34 6.59
N PHE A 436 3.24 3.00 7.79
CA PHE A 436 2.38 2.41 8.81
C PHE A 436 1.42 3.44 9.39
N GLY A 437 1.81 4.70 9.54
CA GLY A 437 0.89 5.76 9.98
C GLY A 437 -0.35 5.85 9.09
N ALA A 438 -0.18 5.82 7.78
CA ALA A 438 -1.29 5.76 6.84
C ALA A 438 -2.13 4.48 6.96
N LEU A 439 -1.50 3.32 7.24
CA LEU A 439 -2.23 2.07 7.46
C LEU A 439 -3.02 2.05 8.79
N PHE A 440 -2.49 2.62 9.86
CA PHE A 440 -3.21 2.76 11.14
C PHE A 440 -4.40 3.75 10.98
N ASP A 441 -4.19 4.87 10.29
CA ASP A 441 -5.24 5.83 9.95
C ASP A 441 -6.35 5.20 9.09
N PHE A 442 -5.95 4.39 8.10
CA PHE A 442 -6.86 3.63 7.25
C PHE A 442 -7.73 2.65 8.04
N LEU A 443 -7.13 1.88 8.95
CA LEU A 443 -7.92 0.95 9.78
C LEU A 443 -8.80 1.68 10.79
N GLU A 444 -8.37 2.83 11.32
CA GLU A 444 -9.19 3.67 12.19
C GLU A 444 -10.47 4.15 11.49
N GLU A 445 -10.36 4.54 10.22
CA GLU A 445 -11.50 5.09 9.48
C GLU A 445 -12.41 4.00 8.89
N CYS A 446 -11.85 2.85 8.49
CA CYS A 446 -12.63 1.77 7.90
C CYS A 446 -13.22 0.80 8.93
N LEU A 447 -12.64 0.67 10.12
CA LEU A 447 -13.06 -0.29 11.15
C LEU A 447 -13.36 0.42 12.47
N GLY A 448 -14.42 0.00 13.15
CA GLY A 448 -14.80 0.56 14.46
C GLY A 448 -13.75 0.29 15.54
N CYS A 449 -13.78 1.10 16.61
CA CYS A 449 -12.76 1.07 17.67
C CYS A 449 -12.60 -0.29 18.37
N GLU A 450 -13.70 -1.04 18.50
CA GLU A 450 -13.72 -2.36 19.17
C GLU A 450 -13.66 -3.53 18.18
N ASP A 451 -13.32 -3.30 16.91
CA ASP A 451 -13.26 -4.37 15.92
C ASP A 451 -12.04 -5.28 16.17
N GLU A 452 -12.29 -6.54 16.55
CA GLU A 452 -11.25 -7.53 16.80
C GLU A 452 -10.34 -7.76 15.59
N ILE A 453 -10.84 -7.56 14.36
CA ILE A 453 -10.05 -7.70 13.12
C ILE A 453 -9.03 -6.56 13.04
N ARG A 454 -9.38 -5.35 13.49
CA ARG A 454 -8.43 -4.23 13.57
C ARG A 454 -7.31 -4.56 14.52
N THR A 455 -7.63 -4.89 15.77
CA THR A 455 -6.64 -5.22 16.81
C THR A 455 -5.75 -6.38 16.40
N PHE A 456 -6.33 -7.42 15.79
CA PHE A 456 -5.55 -8.54 15.24
C PHE A 456 -4.62 -8.07 14.10
N THR A 457 -5.12 -7.27 13.17
CA THR A 457 -4.33 -6.80 12.02
C THR A 457 -3.17 -5.91 12.46
N GLU A 458 -3.43 -4.95 13.34
CA GLU A 458 -2.42 -4.06 13.88
C GLU A 458 -1.35 -4.83 14.66
N SER A 459 -1.74 -5.79 15.50
CA SER A 459 -0.77 -6.56 16.30
C SER A 459 0.02 -7.60 15.50
N MET A 460 -0.66 -8.33 14.61
CA MET A 460 -0.10 -9.49 13.93
C MET A 460 0.54 -9.15 12.59
N HIS A 461 0.00 -8.19 11.85
CA HIS A 461 0.51 -7.79 10.55
C HIS A 461 1.39 -6.54 10.66
N PHE A 462 0.86 -5.45 11.21
CA PHE A 462 1.62 -4.19 11.26
C PHE A 462 2.73 -4.25 12.30
N GLY A 463 2.44 -4.65 13.53
CA GLY A 463 3.42 -4.72 14.61
C GLY A 463 4.58 -5.68 14.32
N LYS A 464 4.31 -6.82 13.68
CA LYS A 464 5.36 -7.76 13.24
C LYS A 464 6.16 -7.22 12.05
N GLY A 465 5.52 -6.51 11.12
CA GLY A 465 6.22 -5.82 10.04
C GLY A 465 7.13 -4.71 10.56
N ILE A 466 6.62 -3.85 11.45
CA ILE A 466 7.39 -2.80 12.12
C ILE A 466 8.59 -3.40 12.85
N SER A 467 8.37 -4.45 13.67
CA SER A 467 9.45 -5.16 14.38
C SER A 467 10.50 -5.70 13.41
N ASN A 468 10.14 -6.35 12.31
CA ASN A 468 11.12 -6.86 11.36
C ASN A 468 11.89 -5.75 10.61
N ILE A 469 11.23 -4.64 10.25
CA ILE A 469 11.85 -3.52 9.53
C ILE A 469 12.80 -2.73 10.42
N VAL A 470 12.43 -2.54 11.69
CA VAL A 470 13.15 -1.71 12.66
C VAL A 470 14.20 -2.53 13.41
N ALA A 471 13.85 -3.69 13.94
CA ALA A 471 14.69 -4.44 14.89
C ALA A 471 15.60 -5.50 14.25
N SER A 472 15.28 -5.99 13.05
CA SER A 472 16.09 -7.03 12.38
C SER A 472 17.02 -6.42 11.32
N GLU A 473 18.16 -7.06 11.11
CA GLU A 473 19.15 -6.69 10.08
C GLU A 473 19.61 -7.93 9.32
N GLY A 474 20.32 -7.75 8.20
CA GLY A 474 20.89 -8.86 7.43
C GLY A 474 19.84 -9.88 7.01
N ALA A 475 20.14 -11.18 7.19
CA ALA A 475 19.25 -12.28 6.82
C ALA A 475 17.97 -12.38 7.68
N GLU A 476 17.96 -11.79 8.87
CA GLU A 476 16.79 -11.79 9.77
C GLU A 476 15.72 -10.78 9.29
N ARG A 477 16.13 -9.74 8.56
CA ARG A 477 15.20 -8.78 7.93
C ARG A 477 14.62 -9.35 6.63
N VAL A 478 13.48 -10.03 6.76
CA VAL A 478 12.76 -10.70 5.67
C VAL A 478 11.73 -9.79 4.98
N MET A 479 11.14 -8.82 5.70
CA MET A 479 10.20 -7.85 5.14
C MET A 479 10.95 -6.72 4.47
N ARG A 480 11.07 -6.83 3.16
CA ARG A 480 11.76 -5.86 2.30
C ARG A 480 10.79 -5.39 1.24
N HIS A 481 10.49 -4.11 1.24
CA HIS A 481 9.69 -3.46 0.21
C HIS A 481 10.54 -2.41 -0.50
N VAL A 482 10.32 -2.27 -1.80
CA VAL A 482 11.04 -1.34 -2.67
C VAL A 482 10.04 -0.63 -3.57
N ASN A 483 10.39 0.59 -3.98
CA ASN A 483 9.55 1.37 -4.89
C ASN A 483 9.51 0.77 -6.30
N ILE A 484 8.50 1.18 -7.08
CA ILE A 484 8.29 0.72 -8.46
C ILE A 484 9.50 0.91 -9.38
N ASN A 485 10.33 1.93 -9.16
CA ASN A 485 11.55 2.15 -9.94
C ASN A 485 12.58 1.03 -9.80
N VAL A 486 12.64 0.36 -8.65
CA VAL A 486 13.49 -0.81 -8.46
C VAL A 486 12.94 -1.99 -9.26
N TRP A 487 11.63 -2.20 -9.22
CA TRP A 487 10.95 -3.22 -10.02
C TRP A 487 11.11 -2.99 -11.53
N ARG A 488 10.97 -1.74 -12.00
CA ARG A 488 11.25 -1.33 -13.40
C ARG A 488 12.62 -1.77 -13.87
N LYS A 489 13.65 -1.36 -13.13
CA LYS A 489 15.04 -1.71 -13.43
C LYS A 489 15.26 -3.22 -13.36
N PHE A 490 14.64 -3.91 -12.41
CA PHE A 490 14.73 -5.37 -12.28
C PHE A 490 14.11 -6.09 -13.49
N PHE A 491 12.86 -5.79 -13.85
CA PHE A 491 12.17 -6.42 -14.98
C PHE A 491 12.80 -6.07 -16.33
N ALA A 492 13.33 -4.85 -16.50
CA ALA A 492 14.04 -4.44 -17.71
C ALA A 492 15.24 -5.35 -18.03
N ARG A 493 15.94 -5.87 -17.01
CA ARG A 493 17.06 -6.82 -17.19
C ARG A 493 16.64 -8.15 -17.84
N PHE A 494 15.36 -8.50 -17.75
CA PHE A 494 14.79 -9.69 -18.38
C PHE A 494 14.18 -9.39 -19.76
N GLY A 495 14.35 -8.17 -20.29
CA GLY A 495 13.77 -7.75 -21.56
C GLY A 495 12.27 -7.50 -21.47
N MET A 496 11.79 -7.08 -20.30
CA MET A 496 10.39 -6.67 -20.12
C MET A 496 10.27 -5.16 -20.19
N LYS A 497 9.15 -4.70 -20.74
CA LYS A 497 8.75 -3.29 -20.75
C LYS A 497 7.44 -3.14 -20.00
N GLU A 498 7.36 -2.07 -19.21
CA GLU A 498 6.11 -1.64 -18.60
C GLU A 498 5.13 -1.25 -19.71
N THR A 499 3.85 -1.49 -19.46
CA THR A 499 2.76 -1.12 -20.36
C THR A 499 1.73 -0.32 -19.61
N GLU A 500 1.28 0.77 -20.23
CA GLU A 500 0.25 1.64 -19.68
C GLU A 500 -1.00 0.87 -19.25
N LEU A 501 -1.40 1.03 -18.00
CA LEU A 501 -2.69 0.52 -17.51
C LEU A 501 -3.84 1.30 -18.13
N SER A 502 -4.88 0.60 -18.57
CA SER A 502 -6.06 1.22 -19.17
C SER A 502 -6.81 2.12 -18.17
N MET A 503 -7.62 3.04 -18.71
CA MET A 503 -8.56 3.80 -17.88
C MET A 503 -9.61 2.90 -17.23
N SER A 504 -9.90 1.73 -17.80
CA SER A 504 -10.77 0.71 -17.21
C SER A 504 -10.20 0.18 -15.90
N SER A 505 -8.88 -0.05 -15.81
CA SER A 505 -8.23 -0.47 -14.56
C SER A 505 -8.43 0.56 -13.45
N LEU A 506 -8.20 1.85 -13.75
CA LEU A 506 -8.44 2.93 -12.80
C LEU A 506 -9.93 3.03 -12.42
N TYR A 507 -10.83 2.88 -13.39
CA TYR A 507 -12.27 2.92 -13.18
C TYR A 507 -12.74 1.80 -12.25
N GLN A 508 -12.26 0.57 -12.44
CA GLN A 508 -12.56 -0.56 -11.55
C GLN A 508 -12.08 -0.31 -10.12
N ALA A 509 -10.90 0.31 -9.94
CA ALA A 509 -10.41 0.71 -8.63
C ALA A 509 -11.39 1.69 -7.95
N LYS A 510 -11.80 2.74 -8.68
CA LYS A 510 -12.71 3.79 -8.17
C LYS A 510 -14.09 3.24 -7.79
N LEU A 511 -14.69 2.43 -8.65
CA LEU A 511 -15.99 1.81 -8.40
C LEU A 511 -16.03 0.93 -7.15
N VAL A 512 -14.89 0.32 -6.80
CA VAL A 512 -14.79 -0.51 -5.60
C VAL A 512 -14.73 0.35 -4.36
N VAL A 513 -13.90 1.40 -4.35
CA VAL A 513 -13.75 2.25 -3.17
C VAL A 513 -15.02 3.05 -2.87
N GLU A 514 -15.79 3.44 -3.90
CA GLU A 514 -17.07 4.15 -3.75
C GLU A 514 -18.13 3.37 -2.95
N LYS A 515 -17.94 2.05 -2.76
CA LYS A 515 -18.85 1.22 -1.95
C LYS A 515 -18.58 1.31 -0.45
N PHE A 516 -17.47 1.93 -0.05
CA PHE A 516 -17.05 2.01 1.33
C PHE A 516 -17.19 3.45 1.82
N PRO A 517 -17.79 3.69 3.00
CA PRO A 517 -17.84 5.03 3.59
C PRO A 517 -16.44 5.67 3.73
N CYS A 518 -15.44 4.87 4.11
CA CYS A 518 -14.04 5.29 4.19
C CYS A 518 -13.34 5.42 2.81
N GLY A 519 -14.04 5.15 1.71
CA GLY A 519 -13.47 5.15 0.36
C GLY A 519 -12.98 6.51 -0.13
N SER A 520 -13.48 7.61 0.45
CA SER A 520 -13.00 8.97 0.17
C SER A 520 -11.55 9.21 0.58
N GLY A 521 -11.02 8.41 1.52
CA GLY A 521 -9.61 8.43 1.89
C GLY A 521 -8.69 7.73 0.87
N CYS A 522 -9.22 6.90 -0.04
CA CYS A 522 -8.42 6.26 -1.07
C CYS A 522 -8.01 7.25 -2.16
N THR A 523 -6.74 7.19 -2.56
CA THR A 523 -6.14 8.06 -3.59
C THR A 523 -5.56 7.22 -4.72
N PHE A 524 -5.57 7.78 -5.93
CA PHE A 524 -5.15 7.09 -7.15
C PHE A 524 -4.30 8.00 -8.00
N ASP A 525 -3.01 7.70 -8.11
CA ASP A 525 -2.05 8.50 -8.84
C ASP A 525 -1.37 7.69 -9.94
N ARG A 526 -0.92 8.36 -11.00
CA ARG A 526 -0.09 7.74 -12.03
C ARG A 526 1.38 7.97 -11.70
N ASP A 527 2.16 6.90 -11.75
CA ASP A 527 3.62 6.98 -11.75
C ASP A 527 4.06 6.26 -13.03
N GLY A 528 4.46 7.02 -14.06
CA GLY A 528 4.69 6.48 -15.39
C GLY A 528 3.46 5.71 -15.91
N ASP A 529 3.69 4.47 -16.35
CA ASP A 529 2.65 3.58 -16.88
C ASP A 529 1.90 2.79 -15.79
N SER A 530 2.33 2.92 -14.53
CA SER A 530 1.76 2.25 -13.35
C SER A 530 0.69 3.10 -12.64
N LEU A 531 -0.09 2.42 -11.81
CA LEU A 531 -1.06 3.02 -10.90
C LEU A 531 -0.56 2.90 -9.46
N VAL A 532 -0.52 4.00 -8.74
CA VAL A 532 -0.29 4.07 -7.31
C VAL A 532 -1.63 4.21 -6.60
N ILE A 533 -1.89 3.31 -5.67
CA ILE A 533 -3.08 3.31 -4.81
C ILE A 533 -2.61 3.71 -3.41
N GLY A 534 -3.14 4.81 -2.90
CA GLY A 534 -2.72 5.40 -1.65
C GLY A 534 -3.88 5.64 -0.67
N TRP A 535 -3.51 6.02 0.55
CA TRP A 535 -4.43 6.47 1.58
C TRP A 535 -4.08 7.90 1.97
N LYS A 536 -5.01 8.84 1.75
CA LYS A 536 -4.85 10.29 1.99
C LYS A 536 -3.53 10.84 1.44
N GLY A 537 -3.17 10.42 0.21
CA GLY A 537 -1.95 10.83 -0.47
C GLY A 537 -0.69 10.05 -0.11
N THR A 538 -0.73 9.16 0.90
CA THR A 538 0.40 8.25 1.19
C THR A 538 0.32 7.01 0.29
N PRO A 539 1.32 6.73 -0.56
CA PRO A 539 1.35 5.52 -1.40
C PRO A 539 1.33 4.24 -0.56
N ILE A 540 0.46 3.28 -0.91
CA ILE A 540 0.38 1.98 -0.23
C ILE A 540 0.66 0.81 -1.18
N GLN A 541 0.08 0.83 -2.38
CA GLN A 541 0.29 -0.21 -3.39
C GLN A 541 0.66 0.40 -4.74
N SER A 542 1.53 -0.27 -5.48
CA SER A 542 1.81 0.01 -6.88
C SER A 542 1.33 -1.15 -7.73
N LEU A 543 0.50 -0.86 -8.72
CA LEU A 543 0.04 -1.80 -9.73
C LEU A 543 0.71 -1.47 -11.05
N SER A 544 1.34 -2.47 -11.67
CA SER A 544 2.02 -2.33 -12.96
C SER A 544 1.74 -3.53 -13.87
N SER A 545 1.81 -3.30 -15.17
CA SER A 545 1.63 -4.33 -16.20
C SER A 545 2.86 -4.39 -17.10
N TRP A 546 3.25 -5.59 -17.53
CA TRP A 546 4.52 -5.84 -18.20
C TRP A 546 4.35 -6.80 -19.37
N LYS A 547 5.12 -6.57 -20.44
CA LYS A 547 5.24 -7.47 -21.59
C LYS A 547 6.70 -7.69 -21.97
N PHE A 548 7.00 -8.84 -22.57
CA PHE A 548 8.32 -9.08 -23.15
C PHE A 548 8.47 -8.29 -24.44
N SER A 549 9.58 -7.57 -24.57
CA SER A 549 9.94 -6.81 -25.77
C SER A 549 10.42 -7.68 -26.92
#